data_AF-A0A9P4S879-F1
#
_entry.id   AF-A0A9P4S879-F1
#
_cell.length_a   1.000
_cell.length_b   1.000
_cell.length_c   1.000
_cell.angle_alpha   90.00
_cell.angle_beta   90.00
_cell.angle_gamma   90.00
#
_symmetry.space_group_name_H-M   'P 1'
#
loop_
_entity.id
_entity.type
_entity.pdbx_description
1 polymer ?
#
loop_
_entity_poly.entity_id
_entity_poly.type
_entity_poly.pdbx_seq_one_letter_code
_entity_poly.pdbx_strand_id
1 'polypeptide(L)'
;MCASGDLSHEFECFGHISWNSCSTSAPPTGRGRFIDPLLADFELVRNWLTFCCKNHTRDCTVESGDPIRMFQLIDCNSNKIVTAIRRMKYIALSYVWGVHSSEDALEDGKLVWKHLPQTIRDAIKITKLLGYRYLWVDRYCIPADPRLKHTQIRKMDIIYQHAQATLLGAAGKNATYGLPGAGTRCRKTQRAVEMGQHKLFSTFARPETVIKQSTWMTRGWTYQEAMLSKRRIFFTDEQVYFECAGMQCSE
;
A
#
# COMPACT_ATOMS: atom_id res chain seq x y z
N MET A 1 -5.42 -39.85 -29.58
CA MET A 1 -4.12 -39.20 -29.36
C MET A 1 -4.37 -38.01 -28.47
N CYS A 2 -3.91 -38.09 -27.23
CA CYS A 2 -3.95 -37.01 -26.25
C CYS A 2 -2.84 -36.00 -26.52
N ALA A 3 -3.15 -34.72 -26.43
CA ALA A 3 -2.24 -33.62 -26.04
C ALA A 3 -3.15 -32.43 -25.64
N SER A 4 -3.39 -32.13 -24.36
CA SER A 4 -2.54 -31.33 -23.44
C SER A 4 -2.18 -29.98 -24.06
N GLY A 5 -2.53 -28.81 -23.52
CA GLY A 5 -3.13 -28.44 -22.25
C GLY A 5 -2.81 -26.96 -22.10
N ASP A 6 -3.82 -26.10 -22.25
CA ASP A 6 -3.66 -24.66 -22.10
C ASP A 6 -4.05 -24.30 -20.66
N LEU A 7 -3.05 -24.16 -19.80
CA LEU A 7 -3.22 -23.75 -18.41
C LEU A 7 -3.34 -22.22 -18.36
N SER A 8 -4.49 -21.70 -18.76
CA SER A 8 -4.93 -20.36 -18.37
C SER A 8 -5.30 -20.40 -16.89
N HIS A 9 -4.31 -20.24 -16.02
CA HIS A 9 -4.55 -19.93 -14.61
C HIS A 9 -5.07 -18.49 -14.49
N GLU A 10 -6.36 -18.31 -14.73
CA GLU A 10 -7.12 -17.14 -14.28
C GLU A 10 -7.10 -17.14 -12.75
N PHE A 11 -6.27 -16.27 -12.17
CA PHE A 11 -6.36 -15.94 -10.75
C PHE A 11 -7.59 -15.04 -10.57
N GLU A 12 -8.72 -15.62 -10.21
CA GLU A 12 -9.90 -14.87 -9.78
C GLU A 12 -9.57 -14.08 -8.50
N CYS A 13 -9.15 -12.82 -8.65
CA CYS A 13 -9.00 -11.85 -7.57
C CYS A 13 -10.28 -11.06 -7.29
N PHE A 14 -11.44 -11.65 -7.58
CA PHE A 14 -12.72 -11.05 -7.26
C PHE A 14 -13.32 -11.73 -6.04
N GLY A 15 -13.47 -10.98 -4.95
CA GLY A 15 -14.44 -11.27 -3.89
C GLY A 15 -15.89 -11.11 -4.38
N HIS A 16 -16.18 -11.49 -5.63
CA HIS A 16 -17.53 -11.69 -6.10
C HIS A 16 -17.98 -13.05 -5.57
N ILE A 17 -19.14 -13.05 -4.90
CA ILE A 17 -19.84 -14.29 -4.59
C ILE A 17 -20.15 -14.95 -5.94
N SER A 18 -19.34 -15.94 -6.33
CA SER A 18 -19.62 -16.77 -7.49
C SER A 18 -20.69 -17.77 -7.08
N TRP A 19 -21.89 -17.59 -7.62
CA TRP A 19 -22.96 -18.57 -7.50
C TRP A 19 -22.74 -19.61 -8.59
N ASN A 20 -22.11 -20.74 -8.23
CA ASN A 20 -22.20 -21.93 -9.07
C ASN A 20 -23.63 -22.47 -8.96
N SER A 21 -24.55 -21.97 -9.76
CA SER A 21 -25.92 -22.49 -9.82
C SER A 21 -26.01 -23.66 -10.81
N CYS A 22 -26.02 -24.89 -10.31
CA CYS A 22 -27.02 -25.92 -10.63
C CYS A 22 -26.72 -27.25 -9.92
N SER A 23 -26.85 -27.29 -8.59
CA SER A 23 -27.25 -28.54 -7.92
C SER A 23 -28.17 -28.20 -6.75
N THR A 24 -29.33 -28.84 -6.70
CA THR A 24 -30.37 -28.64 -5.68
C THR A 24 -30.05 -29.32 -4.35
N SER A 25 -28.84 -29.85 -4.17
CA SER A 25 -28.46 -30.69 -3.03
C SER A 25 -27.36 -30.12 -2.13
N ALA A 26 -26.75 -28.98 -2.45
CA ALA A 26 -25.73 -28.35 -1.62
C ALA A 26 -25.99 -26.85 -1.44
N PRO A 27 -25.84 -26.30 -0.22
CA PRO A 27 -25.93 -24.86 -0.02
C PRO A 27 -24.86 -24.16 -0.87
N PRO A 28 -25.17 -23.00 -1.47
CA PRO A 28 -24.24 -22.24 -2.27
C PRO A 28 -23.03 -21.85 -1.41
N THR A 29 -21.85 -22.29 -1.84
CA THR A 29 -20.59 -21.99 -1.15
C THR A 29 -20.03 -20.66 -1.65
N GLY A 30 -20.54 -19.56 -1.10
CA GLY A 30 -19.89 -18.26 -1.26
C GLY A 30 -18.57 -18.23 -0.46
N ARG A 31 -17.43 -18.05 -1.13
CA ARG A 31 -16.16 -17.76 -0.44
C ARG A 31 -16.10 -16.27 -0.12
N GLY A 32 -16.59 -15.89 1.05
CA GLY A 32 -16.34 -14.57 1.63
C GLY A 32 -15.15 -14.61 2.59
N ARG A 33 -14.42 -13.51 2.72
CA ARG A 33 -13.33 -13.36 3.68
C ARG A 33 -13.75 -12.41 4.80
N PHE A 34 -13.55 -12.85 6.04
CA PHE A 34 -13.74 -11.99 7.21
C PHE A 34 -12.46 -11.17 7.43
N ILE A 35 -12.62 -9.86 7.59
CA ILE A 35 -11.52 -8.91 7.74
C ILE A 35 -11.21 -8.74 9.23
N ASP A 36 -9.98 -9.05 9.62
CA ASP A 36 -9.52 -8.83 10.99
C ASP A 36 -9.44 -7.32 11.27
N PRO A 37 -10.15 -6.78 12.28
CA PRO A 37 -10.15 -5.36 12.54
C PRO A 37 -8.77 -4.80 12.94
N LEU A 38 -7.88 -5.61 13.49
CA LEU A 38 -6.60 -5.16 14.05
C LEU A 38 -5.44 -5.31 13.06
N LEU A 39 -5.36 -6.44 12.36
CA LEU A 39 -4.23 -6.79 11.51
C LEU A 39 -4.65 -7.07 10.07
N ALA A 40 -4.03 -6.37 9.12
CA ALA A 40 -4.12 -6.72 7.72
C ALA A 40 -3.30 -7.98 7.42
N ASP A 41 -3.79 -8.79 6.48
CA ASP A 41 -3.04 -9.93 5.96
C ASP A 41 -1.91 -9.46 5.03
N PHE A 42 -0.75 -9.16 5.62
CA PHE A 42 0.43 -8.74 4.86
C PHE A 42 1.06 -9.86 4.04
N GLU A 43 0.74 -11.14 4.30
CA GLU A 43 1.15 -12.24 3.43
C GLU A 43 0.35 -12.19 2.13
N LEU A 44 -0.96 -12.00 2.21
CA LEU A 44 -1.83 -11.77 1.05
C LEU A 44 -1.38 -10.55 0.24
N VAL A 45 -1.09 -9.42 0.90
CA VAL A 45 -0.61 -8.21 0.21
C VAL A 45 0.73 -8.47 -0.50
N ARG A 46 1.64 -9.23 0.14
CA ARG A 46 2.92 -9.61 -0.47
C ARG A 46 2.71 -10.56 -1.67
N ASN A 47 1.72 -11.44 -1.61
CA ASN A 47 1.37 -12.34 -2.70
C ASN A 47 0.85 -11.56 -3.92
N TRP A 48 -0.03 -10.59 -3.73
CA TRP A 48 -0.47 -9.69 -4.81
C TRP A 48 0.71 -8.94 -5.44
N LEU A 49 1.57 -8.37 -4.60
CA LEU A 49 2.76 -7.66 -5.07
C LEU A 49 3.67 -8.56 -5.91
N THR A 50 3.93 -9.78 -5.42
CA THR A 50 4.75 -10.78 -6.08
C THR A 50 4.14 -11.24 -7.41
N PHE A 51 2.82 -11.48 -7.43
CA PHE A 51 2.10 -11.86 -8.63
C PHE A 51 2.21 -10.77 -9.70
N CYS A 52 1.92 -9.51 -9.34
CA CYS A 52 2.06 -8.39 -10.26
C CYS A 52 3.50 -8.24 -10.79
N CYS A 53 4.51 -8.37 -9.93
CA CYS A 53 5.92 -8.33 -10.34
C CYS A 53 6.29 -9.43 -11.35
N LYS A 54 5.67 -10.61 -11.28
CA LYS A 54 5.97 -11.75 -12.16
C LYS A 54 5.17 -11.73 -13.45
N ASN A 55 3.90 -11.29 -13.39
CA ASN A 55 2.94 -11.52 -14.48
C ASN A 55 2.61 -10.23 -15.25
N HIS A 56 2.73 -9.05 -14.66
CA HIS A 56 2.40 -7.77 -15.32
C HIS A 56 3.66 -7.07 -15.83
N THR A 57 4.52 -7.80 -16.54
CA THR A 57 5.85 -7.32 -16.97
C THR A 57 5.79 -6.26 -18.08
N ARG A 58 4.66 -6.10 -18.77
CA ARG A 58 4.49 -5.03 -19.77
C ARG A 58 4.18 -3.69 -19.10
N ASP A 59 3.21 -3.66 -18.19
CA ASP A 59 2.66 -2.40 -17.67
C ASP A 59 3.20 -2.03 -16.28
N CYS A 60 3.67 -3.01 -15.50
CA CYS A 60 4.09 -2.82 -14.11
C CYS A 60 5.61 -2.97 -13.91
N THR A 61 6.40 -3.17 -14.96
CA THR A 61 7.87 -3.27 -14.83
C THR A 61 8.43 -1.94 -14.37
N VAL A 62 9.21 -1.95 -13.29
CA VAL A 62 9.93 -0.77 -12.81
C VAL A 62 11.23 -0.65 -13.58
N GLU A 63 11.31 0.33 -14.46
CA GLU A 63 12.52 0.60 -15.23
C GLU A 63 13.60 1.23 -14.36
N SER A 64 14.86 1.00 -14.73
CA SER A 64 15.99 1.68 -14.10
C SER A 64 16.19 3.03 -14.79
N GLY A 65 15.46 4.06 -14.38
CA GLY A 65 15.71 5.41 -14.89
C GLY A 65 16.95 6.06 -14.30
N ASP A 66 17.18 7.31 -14.70
CA ASP A 66 18.37 8.06 -14.31
C ASP A 66 18.48 8.22 -12.79
N PRO A 67 19.71 8.13 -12.23
CA PRO A 67 19.92 8.38 -10.82
C PRO A 67 19.42 9.77 -10.42
N ILE A 68 18.60 9.83 -9.38
CA ILE A 68 18.19 11.10 -8.78
C ILE A 68 19.35 11.56 -7.88
N ARG A 69 19.87 12.76 -8.14
CA ARG A 69 20.97 13.34 -7.37
C ARG A 69 20.56 13.48 -5.90
N MET A 70 21.44 13.04 -4.99
CA MET A 70 21.22 13.11 -3.53
C MET A 70 19.88 12.48 -3.11
N PHE A 71 19.47 11.40 -3.77
CA PHE A 71 18.24 10.70 -3.42
C PHE A 71 18.41 10.02 -2.06
N GLN A 72 17.55 10.35 -1.09
CA GLN A 72 17.62 9.80 0.25
C GLN A 72 16.50 8.79 0.48
N LEU A 73 16.76 7.80 1.32
CA LEU A 73 15.82 6.77 1.72
C LEU A 73 15.95 6.54 3.23
N ILE A 74 14.87 6.13 3.86
CA ILE A 74 14.89 5.59 5.22
C ILE A 74 15.28 4.13 5.12
N ASP A 75 16.37 3.73 5.77
CA ASP A 75 16.69 2.33 6.02
C ASP A 75 15.86 1.84 7.21
N CYS A 76 14.80 1.06 6.95
CA CYS A 76 13.86 0.58 7.95
C CYS A 76 14.49 -0.39 8.98
N ASN A 77 15.70 -0.89 8.74
CA ASN A 77 16.40 -1.72 9.72
C ASN A 77 17.16 -0.88 10.76
N SER A 78 17.75 0.24 10.32
CA SER A 78 18.54 1.12 11.20
C SER A 78 17.82 2.40 11.63
N ASN A 79 16.65 2.68 11.03
CA ASN A 79 15.92 3.93 11.14
C ASN A 79 16.76 5.17 10.79
N LYS A 80 17.72 5.02 9.86
CA LYS A 80 18.58 6.11 9.40
C LYS A 80 18.19 6.56 8.01
N ILE A 81 18.34 7.87 7.77
CA ILE A 81 18.32 8.41 6.42
C ILE A 81 19.67 8.07 5.79
N VAL A 82 19.62 7.41 4.63
CA VAL A 82 20.79 7.02 3.85
C VAL A 82 20.67 7.60 2.45
N THR A 83 21.81 7.94 1.84
CA THR A 83 21.84 8.28 0.42
C THR A 83 21.72 7.00 -0.39
N ALA A 84 20.75 6.95 -1.29
CA ALA A 84 20.51 5.80 -2.13
C ALA A 84 21.68 5.61 -3.12
N ILE A 85 22.17 4.38 -3.19
CA ILE A 85 23.07 3.95 -4.26
C ILE A 85 22.25 3.33 -5.40
N ARG A 86 22.85 3.19 -6.58
CA ARG A 86 22.17 2.61 -7.76
C ARG A 86 21.46 1.30 -7.40
N ARG A 87 20.22 1.14 -7.89
CA ARG A 87 19.39 -0.08 -7.81
C ARG A 87 18.83 -0.44 -6.43
N MET A 88 18.84 0.48 -5.46
CA MET A 88 18.11 0.25 -4.20
C MET A 88 16.60 0.21 -4.46
N LYS A 89 15.98 -0.94 -4.17
CA LYS A 89 14.53 -1.12 -4.23
C LYS A 89 13.88 -0.53 -2.98
N TYR A 90 12.89 0.33 -3.17
CA TYR A 90 12.20 0.99 -2.07
C TYR A 90 10.68 0.97 -2.26
N ILE A 91 10.00 1.13 -1.13
CA ILE A 91 8.57 1.43 -1.05
C ILE A 91 8.42 2.94 -0.87
N ALA A 92 7.41 3.55 -1.46
CA ALA A 92 7.09 4.95 -1.19
C ALA A 92 5.87 5.05 -0.26
N LEU A 93 5.77 6.15 0.49
CA LEU A 93 4.59 6.50 1.25
C LEU A 93 3.94 7.75 0.67
N SER A 94 2.61 7.75 0.54
CA SER A 94 1.81 8.92 0.24
C SER A 94 0.68 9.03 1.26
N TYR A 95 0.62 10.16 1.96
CA TYR A 95 -0.24 10.34 3.13
C TYR A 95 -0.54 11.82 3.40
N VAL A 96 -1.53 12.08 4.24
CA VAL A 96 -1.83 13.45 4.68
C VAL A 96 -0.92 13.81 5.85
N TRP A 97 -0.08 14.84 5.70
CA TRP A 97 0.87 15.21 6.76
C TRP A 97 0.17 15.86 7.96
N GLY A 98 -0.69 16.84 7.72
CA GLY A 98 -1.20 17.74 8.77
C GLY A 98 -0.13 18.71 9.30
N VAL A 99 -0.45 19.40 10.41
CA VAL A 99 0.47 20.33 11.08
C VAL A 99 1.31 19.54 12.08
N HIS A 100 2.54 19.21 11.72
CA HIS A 100 3.54 18.60 12.60
C HIS A 100 4.91 19.13 12.21
N SER A 101 5.81 19.43 13.13
CA SER A 101 7.22 19.71 12.87
C SER A 101 7.96 18.41 12.51
N SER A 102 8.82 18.44 11.49
CA SER A 102 9.70 17.31 11.14
C SER A 102 11.02 17.30 11.90
N GLU A 103 11.43 18.45 12.41
CA GLU A 103 12.71 18.69 13.09
C GLU A 103 12.83 17.86 14.37
N ASP A 104 11.74 17.70 15.12
CA ASP A 104 11.73 16.95 16.39
C ASP A 104 11.96 15.44 16.20
N ALA A 105 11.84 14.93 14.97
CA ALA A 105 11.92 13.50 14.68
C ALA A 105 13.28 13.06 14.12
N LEU A 106 14.23 13.97 13.94
CA LEU A 106 15.55 13.68 13.35
C LEU A 106 16.68 14.15 14.26
N GLU A 107 17.52 13.21 14.71
CA GLU A 107 18.77 13.46 15.43
C GLU A 107 19.92 12.84 14.62
N ASP A 108 20.86 13.66 14.14
CA ASP A 108 22.02 13.22 13.33
C ASP A 108 21.67 12.30 12.14
N GLY A 109 20.59 12.63 11.42
CA GLY A 109 20.11 11.85 10.28
C GLY A 109 19.46 10.51 10.66
N LYS A 110 19.25 10.24 11.96
CA LYS A 110 18.51 9.09 12.47
C LYS A 110 17.12 9.53 12.91
N LEU A 111 16.12 8.73 12.56
CA LEU A 111 14.75 8.94 13.00
C LEU A 111 14.61 8.57 14.47
N VAL A 112 14.12 9.50 15.26
CA VAL A 112 13.85 9.33 16.68
C VAL A 112 12.47 8.71 16.84
N TRP A 113 12.42 7.41 17.15
CA TRP A 113 11.20 6.61 17.10
C TRP A 113 10.02 7.21 17.91
N LYS A 114 10.29 7.74 19.11
CA LYS A 114 9.28 8.36 20.00
C LYS A 114 8.62 9.61 19.40
N HIS A 115 9.28 10.28 18.47
CA HIS A 115 8.80 11.52 17.84
C HIS A 115 8.21 11.27 16.45
N LEU A 116 8.30 10.05 15.92
CA LEU A 116 7.72 9.72 14.63
C LEU A 116 6.18 9.66 14.71
N PRO A 117 5.48 10.33 13.79
CA PRO A 117 4.04 10.15 13.64
C PRO A 117 3.68 8.68 13.38
N GLN A 118 2.50 8.26 13.84
CA GLN A 118 2.07 6.85 13.78
C GLN A 118 2.08 6.30 12.35
N THR A 119 1.64 7.09 11.36
CA THR A 119 1.62 6.68 9.94
C THR A 119 3.02 6.32 9.43
N ILE A 120 4.06 7.02 9.91
CA ILE A 120 5.45 6.75 9.51
C ILE A 120 5.98 5.48 10.16
N ARG A 121 5.67 5.29 11.46
CA ARG A 121 6.02 4.06 12.19
C ARG A 121 5.37 2.83 11.55
N ASP A 122 4.09 2.94 11.19
CA ASP A 122 3.36 1.88 10.51
C ASP A 122 3.94 1.62 9.12
N ALA A 123 4.26 2.66 8.33
CA ALA A 123 4.86 2.50 7.02
C ALA A 123 6.24 1.80 7.07
N ILE A 124 7.08 2.13 8.06
CA ILE A 124 8.37 1.43 8.29
C ILE A 124 8.12 -0.05 8.60
N LYS A 125 7.17 -0.35 9.49
CA LYS A 125 6.81 -1.74 9.83
C LYS A 125 6.30 -2.50 8.61
N ILE A 126 5.36 -1.92 7.86
CA ILE A 126 4.75 -2.52 6.67
C ILE A 126 5.78 -2.75 5.58
N THR A 127 6.69 -1.81 5.34
CA THR A 127 7.77 -1.95 4.36
C THR A 127 8.59 -3.23 4.63
N LYS A 128 8.93 -3.48 5.89
CA LYS A 128 9.62 -4.71 6.31
C LYS A 128 8.74 -5.95 6.13
N LEU A 129 7.46 -5.87 6.48
CA LEU A 129 6.50 -6.98 6.30
C LEU A 129 6.26 -7.31 4.82
N LEU A 130 6.45 -6.37 3.90
CA LEU A 130 6.40 -6.61 2.46
C LEU A 130 7.73 -7.15 1.89
N GLY A 131 8.77 -7.31 2.72
CA GLY A 131 10.08 -7.82 2.32
C GLY A 131 11.04 -6.76 1.77
N TYR A 132 10.77 -5.48 2.01
CA TYR A 132 11.63 -4.37 1.60
C TYR A 132 12.37 -3.75 2.78
N ARG A 133 13.52 -3.16 2.48
CA ARG A 133 14.37 -2.48 3.47
C ARG A 133 14.22 -0.97 3.45
N TYR A 134 13.98 -0.39 2.28
CA TYR A 134 14.05 1.05 2.08
C TYR A 134 12.65 1.62 1.90
N LEU A 135 12.39 2.73 2.59
CA LEU A 135 11.16 3.50 2.50
C LEU A 135 11.51 4.93 2.08
N TRP A 136 10.79 5.45 1.11
CA TRP A 136 10.82 6.85 0.73
C TRP A 136 9.61 7.57 1.34
N VAL A 137 9.88 8.65 2.07
CA VAL A 137 8.85 9.55 2.64
C VAL A 137 9.26 10.98 2.31
N ASP A 138 8.45 11.65 1.51
CA ASP A 138 8.59 13.05 1.10
C ASP A 138 9.16 13.99 2.18
N ARG A 139 8.56 13.99 3.38
CA ARG A 139 8.94 14.84 4.51
C ARG A 139 10.36 14.61 5.02
N TYR A 140 10.88 13.39 4.92
CA TYR A 140 12.20 13.03 5.49
C TYR A 140 13.26 12.78 4.43
N CYS A 141 12.88 12.40 3.22
CA CYS A 141 13.78 11.99 2.16
C CYS A 141 14.06 13.11 1.14
N ILE A 142 13.30 14.21 1.18
CA ILE A 142 13.60 15.41 0.40
C ILE A 142 14.57 16.27 1.22
N PRO A 143 15.79 16.56 0.71
CA PRO A 143 16.75 17.40 1.41
C PRO A 143 16.20 18.78 1.73
N ALA A 144 16.58 19.33 2.89
CA ALA A 144 16.19 20.68 3.29
C ALA A 144 16.83 21.78 2.41
N ASP A 145 17.95 21.49 1.74
CA ASP A 145 18.60 22.41 0.81
C ASP A 145 17.62 22.85 -0.31
N PRO A 146 17.38 24.17 -0.50
CA PRO A 146 16.37 24.65 -1.44
C PRO A 146 16.59 24.20 -2.89
N ARG A 147 17.85 24.10 -3.35
CA ARG A 147 18.16 23.74 -4.75
C ARG A 147 17.91 22.25 -5.00
N LEU A 148 18.33 21.40 -4.06
CA LEU A 148 18.07 19.96 -4.10
C LEU A 148 16.58 19.67 -3.93
N LYS A 149 15.90 20.34 -3.00
CA LYS A 149 14.46 20.25 -2.78
C LYS A 149 13.68 20.52 -4.05
N HIS A 150 13.95 21.64 -4.72
CA HIS A 150 13.27 22.00 -5.97
C HIS A 150 13.52 20.97 -7.08
N THR A 151 14.75 20.43 -7.15
CA THR A 151 15.11 19.39 -8.12
C THR A 151 14.36 18.09 -7.87
N GLN A 152 14.21 17.66 -6.61
CA GLN A 152 13.49 16.42 -6.28
C GLN A 152 11.98 16.57 -6.40
N ILE A 153 11.42 17.72 -6.03
CA ILE A 153 10.00 18.02 -6.25
C ILE A 153 9.63 17.92 -7.73
N ARG A 154 10.51 18.37 -8.63
CA ARG A 154 10.34 18.22 -10.09
C ARG A 154 10.48 16.79 -10.61
N LYS A 155 10.96 15.85 -9.78
CA LYS A 155 11.17 14.44 -10.12
C LYS A 155 10.28 13.50 -9.31
N MET A 156 9.24 14.01 -8.64
CA MET A 156 8.32 13.20 -7.82
C MET A 156 7.62 12.11 -8.62
N ASP A 157 7.29 12.43 -9.87
CA ASP A 157 6.77 11.49 -10.86
C ASP A 157 7.69 10.27 -11.02
N ILE A 158 8.98 10.51 -11.23
CA ILE A 158 9.99 9.47 -11.40
C ILE A 158 10.20 8.69 -10.10
N ILE A 159 10.16 9.37 -8.94
CA ILE A 159 10.27 8.72 -7.62
C ILE A 159 9.14 7.70 -7.46
N TYR A 160 7.88 8.12 -7.61
CA TYR A 160 6.75 7.20 -7.46
C TYR A 160 6.69 6.11 -8.52
N GLN A 161 7.09 6.40 -9.77
CA GLN A 161 7.19 5.40 -10.84
C GLN A 161 8.25 4.32 -10.57
N HIS A 162 9.33 4.68 -9.87
CA HIS A 162 10.42 3.77 -9.53
C HIS A 162 10.25 3.03 -8.19
N ALA A 163 9.28 3.43 -7.38
CA ALA A 163 8.91 2.69 -6.18
C ALA A 163 8.39 1.29 -6.56
N GLN A 164 8.72 0.28 -5.74
CA GLN A 164 8.23 -1.08 -5.96
C GLN A 164 6.73 -1.18 -5.72
N ALA A 165 6.25 -0.41 -4.74
CA ALA A 165 4.86 -0.06 -4.52
C ALA A 165 4.79 1.22 -3.68
N THR A 166 3.61 1.82 -3.66
CA THR A 166 3.31 3.00 -2.83
C THR A 166 2.24 2.65 -1.81
N LEU A 167 2.54 2.85 -0.53
CA LEU A 167 1.58 2.77 0.56
C LEU A 167 0.79 4.09 0.59
N LEU A 168 -0.54 3.99 0.55
CA LEU A 168 -1.43 5.14 0.49
C LEU A 168 -2.28 5.18 1.75
N GLY A 169 -2.05 6.19 2.58
CA GLY A 169 -2.87 6.47 3.77
C GLY A 169 -4.19 7.13 3.36
N ALA A 170 -5.14 6.32 2.87
CA ALA A 170 -6.48 6.76 2.49
C ALA A 170 -7.45 6.86 3.68
N ALA A 171 -6.95 6.64 4.90
CA ALA A 171 -7.64 6.85 6.15
C ALA A 171 -7.01 8.02 6.93
N GLY A 172 -7.82 8.69 7.75
CA GLY A 172 -7.36 9.79 8.59
C GLY A 172 -7.15 11.12 7.87
N LYS A 173 -6.73 12.12 8.66
CA LYS A 173 -6.59 13.52 8.21
C LYS A 173 -5.18 14.09 8.43
N ASN A 174 -4.26 13.32 9.00
CA ASN A 174 -2.90 13.75 9.34
C ASN A 174 -1.98 12.53 9.63
N ALA A 175 -0.69 12.82 9.86
CA ALA A 175 0.37 11.84 10.08
C ALA A 175 0.24 11.01 11.36
N THR A 176 -0.55 11.48 12.34
CA THR A 176 -0.70 10.80 13.64
C THR A 176 -1.79 9.75 13.62
N TYR A 177 -2.60 9.69 12.56
CA TYR A 177 -3.71 8.75 12.45
C TYR A 177 -3.27 7.28 12.41
N GLY A 178 -2.14 6.99 11.76
CA GLY A 178 -1.67 5.62 11.51
C GLY A 178 -2.21 5.04 10.20
N LEU A 179 -1.75 3.84 9.87
CA LEU A 179 -2.27 3.03 8.77
C LEU A 179 -3.14 1.90 9.36
N PRO A 180 -4.47 1.90 9.14
CA PRO A 180 -5.35 0.88 9.69
C PRO A 180 -4.95 -0.54 9.26
N GLY A 181 -4.99 -1.50 10.19
CA GLY A 181 -4.52 -2.86 9.95
C GLY A 181 -3.00 -3.06 10.19
N ALA A 182 -2.26 -2.01 10.59
CA ALA A 182 -0.87 -2.15 11.02
C ALA A 182 -0.70 -2.67 12.46
N GLY A 183 -1.80 -2.89 13.20
CA GLY A 183 -1.85 -3.34 14.59
C GLY A 183 -1.92 -2.23 15.64
N THR A 184 -1.75 -0.98 15.25
CA THR A 184 -1.85 0.20 16.13
C THR A 184 -3.18 0.95 15.96
N ARG A 185 -3.73 0.94 14.74
CA ARG A 185 -5.03 1.52 14.40
C ARG A 185 -5.97 0.41 13.93
N CYS A 186 -7.09 0.27 14.63
CA CYS A 186 -8.15 -0.66 14.24
C CYS A 186 -8.92 -0.13 13.02
N ARG A 187 -9.38 -1.08 12.21
CA ARG A 187 -10.34 -0.94 11.12
C ARG A 187 -11.76 -1.04 11.67
N LYS A 188 -12.74 -0.61 10.88
CA LYS A 188 -14.16 -0.85 11.10
C LYS A 188 -14.40 -2.36 11.06
N THR A 189 -15.20 -2.85 11.99
CA THR A 189 -15.59 -4.26 12.02
C THR A 189 -16.69 -4.53 11.00
N GLN A 190 -16.57 -5.62 10.25
CA GLN A 190 -17.68 -6.10 9.40
C GLN A 190 -18.86 -6.46 10.29
N ARG A 191 -20.06 -6.03 9.90
CA ARG A 191 -21.28 -6.49 10.57
C ARG A 191 -21.41 -7.98 10.27
N ALA A 192 -21.52 -8.78 11.31
CA ALA A 192 -21.65 -10.22 11.19
C ALA A 192 -22.76 -10.74 12.10
N VAL A 193 -23.43 -11.80 11.65
CA VAL A 193 -24.43 -12.54 12.43
C VAL A 193 -24.13 -14.04 12.33
N GLU A 194 -24.26 -14.73 13.45
CA GLU A 194 -24.14 -16.18 13.51
C GLU A 194 -25.53 -16.80 13.33
N MET A 195 -25.64 -17.73 12.39
CA MET A 195 -26.86 -18.45 12.04
C MET A 195 -26.58 -19.95 12.03
N GLY A 196 -26.67 -20.56 13.22
CA GLY A 196 -26.30 -21.97 13.41
C GLY A 196 -24.81 -22.19 13.13
N GLN A 197 -24.49 -23.02 12.12
CA GLN A 197 -23.12 -23.30 11.70
C GLN A 197 -22.55 -22.26 10.71
N HIS A 198 -23.35 -21.27 10.31
CA HIS A 198 -22.96 -20.29 9.31
C HIS A 198 -22.69 -18.93 9.96
N LYS A 199 -21.66 -18.23 9.50
CA LYS A 199 -21.41 -16.83 9.83
C LYS A 199 -21.66 -15.98 8.59
N LEU A 200 -22.71 -15.17 8.62
CA LEU A 200 -22.99 -14.19 7.57
C LEU A 200 -22.33 -12.87 7.93
N PHE A 201 -21.77 -12.17 6.94
CA PHE A 201 -21.17 -10.86 7.15
C PHE A 201 -21.40 -9.94 5.96
N SER A 202 -21.48 -8.65 6.23
CA SER A 202 -21.60 -7.62 5.20
C SER A 202 -20.28 -7.39 4.49
N THR A 203 -20.31 -7.24 3.17
CA THR A 203 -19.19 -6.67 2.41
C THR A 203 -19.02 -5.20 2.74
N PHE A 204 -17.80 -4.69 2.66
CA PHE A 204 -17.53 -3.26 2.76
C PHE A 204 -17.91 -2.51 1.48
N ALA A 205 -17.82 -1.18 1.53
CA ALA A 205 -18.06 -0.35 0.36
C ALA A 205 -17.01 -0.62 -0.72
N ARG A 206 -17.36 -0.32 -1.98
CA ARG A 206 -16.42 -0.48 -3.09
C ARG A 206 -15.19 0.40 -2.86
N PRO A 207 -13.96 -0.11 -3.08
CA PRO A 207 -12.72 0.63 -2.82
C PRO A 207 -12.73 2.03 -3.42
N GLU A 208 -13.21 2.17 -4.65
CA GLU A 208 -13.24 3.44 -5.39
C GLU A 208 -14.08 4.50 -4.67
N THR A 209 -15.16 4.07 -4.00
CA THR A 209 -16.03 4.98 -3.25
C THR A 209 -15.32 5.50 -2.01
N VAL A 210 -14.72 4.60 -1.23
CA VAL A 210 -14.00 4.95 0.02
C VAL A 210 -12.80 5.84 -0.28
N ILE A 211 -12.02 5.49 -1.31
CA ILE A 211 -10.84 6.24 -1.72
C ILE A 211 -11.23 7.63 -2.23
N LYS A 212 -12.27 7.76 -3.07
CA LYS A 212 -12.76 9.06 -3.57
C LYS A 212 -13.22 10.01 -2.47
N GLN A 213 -13.77 9.47 -1.39
CA GLN A 213 -14.24 10.26 -0.24
C GLN A 213 -13.14 10.60 0.78
N SER A 214 -11.94 10.04 0.63
CA SER A 214 -10.84 10.25 1.57
C SER A 214 -10.30 11.69 1.52
N THR A 215 -9.83 12.19 2.67
CA THR A 215 -9.08 13.48 2.72
C THR A 215 -7.78 13.40 1.92
N TRP A 216 -7.23 12.20 1.75
CA TRP A 216 -6.07 11.95 0.92
C TRP A 216 -6.35 12.32 -0.55
N MET A 217 -7.53 11.99 -1.09
CA MET A 217 -7.91 12.28 -2.47
C MET A 217 -8.15 13.78 -2.75
N THR A 218 -8.55 14.57 -1.75
CA THR A 218 -8.84 16.01 -1.93
C THR A 218 -7.59 16.87 -2.10
N ARG A 219 -6.39 16.29 -1.93
CA ARG A 219 -5.12 16.99 -2.06
C ARG A 219 -4.58 16.81 -3.49
N GLY A 220 -4.60 17.88 -4.28
CA GLY A 220 -4.21 17.84 -5.69
C GLY A 220 -2.80 17.29 -5.97
N TRP A 221 -1.85 17.48 -5.05
CA TRP A 221 -0.49 16.93 -5.20
C TRP A 221 -0.45 15.42 -4.95
N THR A 222 -1.26 14.90 -4.03
CA THR A 222 -1.28 13.50 -3.59
C THR A 222 -1.94 12.58 -4.63
N TYR A 223 -2.85 13.13 -5.44
CA TYR A 223 -3.42 12.43 -6.59
C TYR A 223 -2.39 12.14 -7.69
N GLN A 224 -1.50 13.11 -7.98
CA GLN A 224 -0.45 12.93 -8.98
C GLN A 224 0.51 11.79 -8.58
N GLU A 225 0.83 11.66 -7.31
CA GLU A 225 1.71 10.60 -6.77
C GLU A 225 1.11 9.19 -6.91
N ALA A 226 -0.18 9.04 -6.64
CA ALA A 226 -0.86 7.76 -6.78
C ALA A 226 -0.98 7.32 -8.24
N MET A 227 -1.37 8.23 -9.14
CA MET A 227 -1.54 7.89 -10.55
C MET A 227 -0.23 7.42 -11.21
N LEU A 228 0.91 7.87 -10.70
CA LEU A 228 2.23 7.58 -11.24
C LEU A 228 2.85 6.31 -10.64
N SER A 229 2.27 5.78 -9.56
CA SER A 229 2.72 4.55 -8.94
C SER A 229 2.19 3.33 -9.69
N LYS A 230 3.10 2.45 -10.15
CA LYS A 230 2.75 1.21 -10.87
C LYS A 230 1.99 0.22 -10.00
N ARG A 231 2.22 0.25 -8.69
CA ARG A 231 1.54 -0.58 -7.68
C ARG A 231 1.17 0.27 -6.49
N ARG A 232 -0.10 0.23 -6.11
CA ARG A 232 -0.71 1.05 -5.08
C ARG A 232 -1.34 0.16 -4.02
N ILE A 233 -1.03 0.43 -2.77
CA ILE A 233 -1.58 -0.30 -1.62
C ILE A 233 -2.31 0.72 -0.75
N PHE A 234 -3.63 0.73 -0.81
CA PHE A 234 -4.47 1.66 -0.06
C PHE A 234 -4.82 1.09 1.31
N PHE A 235 -4.57 1.89 2.35
CA PHE A 235 -5.00 1.62 3.71
C PHE A 235 -6.22 2.50 4.00
N THR A 236 -7.39 1.87 4.07
CA THR A 236 -8.64 2.53 4.45
C THR A 236 -9.05 2.13 5.86
N ASP A 237 -10.06 2.81 6.43
CA ASP A 237 -10.62 2.38 7.70
C ASP A 237 -11.35 1.03 7.61
N GLU A 238 -11.55 0.45 6.42
CA GLU A 238 -12.32 -0.79 6.24
C GLU A 238 -11.41 -1.98 5.95
N GLN A 239 -10.56 -1.87 4.95
CA GLN A 239 -9.64 -2.94 4.53
C GLN A 239 -8.46 -2.40 3.71
N VAL A 240 -7.53 -3.29 3.38
CA VAL A 240 -6.42 -2.99 2.47
C VAL A 240 -6.82 -3.32 1.03
N TYR A 241 -6.50 -2.42 0.11
CA TYR A 241 -6.72 -2.61 -1.32
C TYR A 241 -5.39 -2.55 -2.06
N PHE A 242 -5.25 -3.39 -3.08
CA PHE A 242 -4.14 -3.34 -4.02
C PHE A 242 -4.65 -2.97 -5.40
N GLU A 243 -3.94 -2.09 -6.08
CA GLU A 243 -4.20 -1.75 -7.48
C GLU A 243 -2.89 -1.64 -8.26
N CYS A 244 -2.85 -2.24 -9.44
CA CYS A 244 -1.88 -1.96 -10.48
C CYS A 244 -2.59 -1.89 -11.84
N ALA A 245 -1.85 -1.70 -12.93
CA ALA A 245 -2.44 -1.59 -14.26
C ALA A 245 -3.21 -2.85 -14.71
N GLY A 246 -2.80 -4.04 -14.24
CA GLY A 246 -3.39 -5.31 -14.65
C GLY A 246 -4.30 -6.00 -13.63
N MET A 247 -4.41 -5.49 -12.40
CA MET A 247 -5.31 -6.08 -11.40
C MET A 247 -5.68 -5.12 -10.28
N GLN A 248 -6.87 -5.36 -9.73
CA GLN A 248 -7.35 -4.82 -8.46
C GLN A 248 -7.64 -5.98 -7.51
N CYS A 249 -7.22 -5.86 -6.26
CA CYS A 249 -7.46 -6.86 -5.23
C CYS A 249 -7.91 -6.17 -3.94
N SER A 250 -8.82 -6.81 -3.20
CA SER A 250 -9.20 -6.43 -1.85
C SER A 250 -8.95 -7.61 -0.92
N GLU A 251 -8.70 -7.29 0.36
CA GLU A 251 -8.59 -8.31 1.41
C GLU A 251 -9.89 -9.08 1.62
#